data_AF-A0A158NCT3-F1
#
_entry.id   AF-A0A158NCT3-F1
#
_cell.length_a   1.000
_cell.length_b   1.000
_cell.length_c   1.000
_cell.angle_alpha   90.00
_cell.angle_beta   90.00
_cell.angle_gamma   90.00
#
_symmetry.space_group_name_H-M   'P 1'
#
loop_
_entity.id
_entity.type
_entity.pdbx_description
1 polymer ?
#
loop_
_entity_poly.entity_id
_entity_poly.type
_entity_poly.pdbx_seq_one_letter_code
_entity_poly.pdbx_strand_id
1 'polypeptide(L)'
;MFSSRARLTKRTGKNPTGRYDFLKLLVTEYTTTSSKDAQEQVLANLANFAYDPVNYGYMRQLKVIDIFLNALSQSNPKLVRFGIGGLCNLCLDGINKLYILRNQGVELISSLLSSEDEDVLLGVITTLMFLITPESVNEITSPRIIKRMLELSDPSYEHRRVKNVATLFLNDFCETSAIEKVKTENQSLTCNIESNIMKLIQFFAGFLKNHSVRTTKIRSFADTTMNNLREGDQVSVLKIITNDDILKFAELTGDHNPIHTESARNIAHGALLNGLVSGLIGTKLPGAGTIVIEQNITFPKPCYAGDTVEVIVKITSNRIRRRS
;
A
#
# COMPACT_ATOMS: atom_id res chain seq x y z
N MET A 1 6.85 17.19 -28.61
CA MET A 1 6.45 17.65 -29.96
C MET A 1 4.97 17.30 -30.16
N PHE A 2 4.05 18.28 -30.07
CA PHE A 2 2.61 18.03 -30.15
C PHE A 2 2.13 17.80 -31.59
N SER A 3 1.13 16.93 -31.77
CA SER A 3 0.52 16.65 -33.07
C SER A 3 -0.64 17.60 -33.34
N SER A 4 -0.67 18.22 -34.51
CA SER A 4 -1.85 18.94 -34.96
C SER A 4 -2.84 18.00 -35.65
N ARG A 5 -4.13 18.34 -35.66
CA ARG A 5 -5.16 17.60 -36.42
C ARG A 5 -4.76 17.41 -37.89
N ALA A 6 -4.21 18.46 -38.51
CA ALA A 6 -3.71 18.40 -39.88
C ALA A 6 -2.56 17.38 -40.07
N ARG A 7 -1.64 17.24 -39.11
CA ARG A 7 -0.57 16.22 -39.15
C ARG A 7 -1.09 14.80 -38.96
N LEU A 8 -2.12 14.62 -38.14
CA LEU A 8 -2.75 13.32 -37.92
C LEU A 8 -3.44 12.84 -39.21
N THR A 9 -4.19 13.71 -39.87
CA THR A 9 -4.85 13.41 -41.16
C THR A 9 -3.86 13.07 -42.26
N LYS A 10 -2.67 13.70 -42.28
CA LYS A 10 -1.61 13.41 -43.25
C LYS A 10 -0.90 12.06 -43.01
N ARG A 11 -0.91 11.55 -41.78
CA ARG A 11 -0.28 10.27 -41.40
C ARG A 11 -1.21 9.07 -41.51
N THR A 12 -2.52 9.28 -41.47
CA THR A 12 -3.51 8.23 -41.73
C THR A 12 -3.55 7.93 -43.23
N GLY A 13 -3.18 6.70 -43.63
CA GLY A 13 -3.15 6.24 -45.01
C GLY A 13 -4.54 6.08 -45.66
N LYS A 14 -4.61 5.39 -46.80
CA LYS A 14 -5.81 5.27 -47.65
C LYS A 14 -7.05 4.63 -46.98
N ASN A 15 -6.89 3.89 -45.88
CA ASN A 15 -7.99 3.40 -45.03
C ASN A 15 -7.80 3.93 -43.59
N PRO A 16 -8.39 5.08 -43.22
CA PRO A 16 -8.17 5.67 -41.92
C PRO A 16 -9.12 5.04 -40.90
N THR A 17 -8.65 4.08 -40.09
CA THR A 17 -9.24 3.90 -38.77
C THR A 17 -9.05 5.24 -38.03
N GLY A 18 -10.14 5.91 -37.66
CA GLY A 18 -10.08 7.22 -37.01
C GLY A 18 -9.24 7.16 -35.74
N ARG A 19 -8.64 8.29 -35.31
CA ARG A 19 -7.82 8.32 -34.08
C ARG A 19 -8.58 7.75 -32.87
N TYR A 20 -9.86 8.09 -32.77
CA TYR A 20 -10.76 7.54 -31.75
C TYR A 20 -10.91 6.02 -31.88
N ASP A 21 -11.23 5.51 -33.08
CA ASP A 21 -11.42 4.08 -33.32
C ASP A 21 -10.14 3.28 -33.06
N PHE A 22 -8.98 3.84 -33.39
CA PHE A 22 -7.70 3.22 -33.07
C PHE A 22 -7.46 3.12 -31.56
N LEU A 23 -7.69 4.20 -30.81
CA LEU A 23 -7.60 4.17 -29.35
C LEU A 23 -8.64 3.21 -28.74
N LYS A 24 -9.83 3.13 -29.33
CA LYS A 24 -10.87 2.18 -28.92
C LYS A 24 -10.45 0.73 -29.15
N LEU A 25 -9.78 0.42 -30.26
CA LEU A 25 -9.21 -0.90 -30.51
C LEU A 25 -8.15 -1.25 -29.46
N LEU A 26 -7.27 -0.31 -29.10
CA LEU A 26 -6.30 -0.52 -28.01
C LEU A 26 -7.00 -0.80 -26.68
N VAL A 27 -8.00 0.00 -26.29
CA VAL A 27 -8.76 -0.24 -25.05
C VAL A 27 -9.48 -1.59 -25.07
N THR A 28 -10.03 -1.99 -26.22
CA THR A 28 -10.67 -3.29 -26.39
C THR A 28 -9.66 -4.42 -26.24
N GLU A 29 -8.49 -4.33 -26.89
CA GLU A 29 -7.42 -5.31 -26.76
C GLU A 29 -6.98 -5.44 -25.29
N TYR A 30 -6.72 -4.32 -24.60
CA TYR A 30 -6.29 -4.35 -23.19
C TYR A 30 -7.27 -5.10 -22.28
N THR A 31 -8.57 -4.92 -22.51
CA THR A 31 -9.64 -5.46 -21.66
C THR A 31 -10.05 -6.88 -22.00
N THR A 32 -9.81 -7.33 -23.23
CA THR A 32 -10.27 -8.64 -23.72
C THR A 32 -9.15 -9.68 -23.85
N THR A 33 -7.90 -9.23 -24.01
CA THR A 33 -6.77 -10.11 -24.20
C THR A 33 -6.41 -10.86 -22.90
N SER A 34 -6.06 -12.14 -23.04
CA SER A 34 -5.49 -12.93 -21.94
C SER A 34 -3.96 -12.85 -21.90
N SER A 35 -3.33 -12.20 -22.89
CA SER A 35 -1.87 -12.10 -23.00
C SER A 35 -1.36 -10.91 -22.18
N LYS A 36 -0.52 -11.19 -21.17
CA LYS A 36 0.11 -10.16 -20.35
C LYS A 36 1.04 -9.25 -21.17
N ASP A 37 1.76 -9.82 -22.13
CA ASP A 37 2.65 -9.06 -23.01
C ASP A 37 1.85 -8.10 -23.91
N ALA A 38 0.69 -8.55 -24.40
CA ALA A 38 -0.21 -7.68 -25.16
C ALA A 38 -0.76 -6.55 -24.29
N GLN A 39 -1.16 -6.84 -23.04
CA GLN A 39 -1.60 -5.80 -22.09
C GLN A 39 -0.49 -4.77 -21.82
N GLU A 40 0.76 -5.22 -21.64
CA GLU A 40 1.91 -4.32 -21.45
C GLU A 40 2.11 -3.41 -22.66
N GLN A 41 2.14 -3.97 -23.87
CA GLN A 41 2.35 -3.21 -25.11
C GLN A 41 1.23 -2.20 -25.35
N VAL A 42 -0.01 -2.62 -25.12
CA VAL A 42 -1.18 -1.76 -25.30
C VAL A 42 -1.18 -0.63 -24.28
N LEU A 43 -0.90 -0.91 -23.00
CA LEU A 43 -0.86 0.11 -21.97
C LEU A 43 0.27 1.12 -22.21
N ALA A 44 1.45 0.64 -22.65
CA ALA A 44 2.55 1.51 -23.06
C ALA A 44 2.15 2.43 -24.23
N ASN A 45 1.44 1.89 -25.23
CA ASN A 45 0.92 2.69 -26.33
C ASN A 45 -0.05 3.76 -25.85
N LEU A 46 -1.00 3.41 -24.98
CA LEU A 46 -1.94 4.37 -24.40
C LEU A 46 -1.19 5.47 -23.62
N ALA A 47 -0.16 5.12 -22.84
CA ALA A 47 0.66 6.10 -22.10
C ALA A 47 1.41 7.06 -23.03
N ASN A 48 1.89 6.57 -24.19
CA ASN A 48 2.50 7.43 -25.21
C ASN A 48 1.49 8.40 -25.84
N PHE A 49 0.25 7.95 -26.07
CA PHE A 49 -0.82 8.84 -26.58
C PHE A 49 -1.31 9.85 -25.55
N ALA A 50 -1.19 9.53 -24.26
CA ALA A 50 -1.56 10.39 -23.14
C ALA A 50 -0.69 11.65 -23.02
N TYR A 51 0.45 11.74 -23.72
CA TYR A 51 1.28 12.95 -23.74
C TYR A 51 0.69 14.09 -24.61
N ASP A 52 -0.17 13.78 -25.57
CA ASP A 52 -0.67 14.76 -26.54
C ASP A 52 -2.11 15.22 -26.21
N PRO A 53 -2.34 16.52 -25.90
CA PRO A 53 -3.65 17.07 -25.54
C PRO A 53 -4.75 16.81 -26.57
N VAL A 54 -4.39 16.62 -27.85
CA VAL A 54 -5.36 16.28 -28.91
C VAL A 54 -6.13 14.99 -28.61
N ASN A 55 -5.58 14.11 -27.78
CA ASN A 55 -6.18 12.83 -27.41
C ASN A 55 -7.01 12.89 -26.13
N TYR A 56 -6.95 13.95 -25.32
CA TYR A 56 -7.55 13.97 -23.97
C TYR A 56 -9.06 13.74 -23.99
N GLY A 57 -9.76 14.31 -24.97
CA GLY A 57 -11.19 14.05 -25.17
C GLY A 57 -11.49 12.57 -25.41
N TYR A 58 -10.68 11.90 -26.24
CA TYR A 58 -10.83 10.47 -26.53
C TYR A 58 -10.47 9.62 -25.30
N MET A 59 -9.41 9.98 -24.57
CA MET A 59 -8.99 9.26 -23.35
C MET A 59 -10.09 9.25 -22.29
N ARG A 60 -10.80 10.37 -22.13
CA ARG A 60 -11.96 10.45 -21.23
C ARG A 60 -13.13 9.61 -21.73
N GLN A 61 -13.50 9.73 -23.00
CA GLN A 61 -14.61 8.96 -23.59
C GLN A 61 -14.38 7.45 -23.51
N LEU A 62 -13.12 7.01 -23.64
CA LEU A 62 -12.72 5.61 -23.61
C LEU A 62 -12.29 5.13 -22.20
N LYS A 63 -12.45 5.96 -21.16
CA LYS A 63 -12.12 5.63 -19.77
C LYS A 63 -10.67 5.15 -19.57
N VAL A 64 -9.73 5.73 -20.30
CA VAL A 64 -8.31 5.34 -20.23
C VAL A 64 -7.70 5.73 -18.88
N ILE A 65 -8.21 6.77 -18.21
CA ILE A 65 -7.79 7.13 -16.85
C ILE A 65 -8.09 5.98 -15.87
N ASP A 66 -9.26 5.37 -15.96
CA ASP A 66 -9.65 4.23 -15.11
C ASP A 66 -8.70 3.03 -15.36
N ILE A 67 -8.33 2.79 -16.62
CA ILE A 67 -7.36 1.75 -16.98
C ILE A 67 -6.01 2.01 -16.31
N PHE A 68 -5.50 3.25 -16.34
CA PHE A 68 -4.24 3.56 -15.67
C PHE A 68 -4.32 3.47 -14.15
N LEU A 69 -5.42 3.94 -13.52
CA LEU A 69 -5.63 3.81 -12.09
C LEU A 69 -5.68 2.33 -11.66
N ASN A 70 -6.41 1.49 -12.38
CA ASN A 70 -6.47 0.05 -12.14
C ASN A 70 -5.12 -0.64 -12.33
N ALA A 71 -4.28 -0.13 -13.25
CA ALA A 71 -2.94 -0.66 -13.48
C ALA A 71 -2.00 -0.47 -12.29
N LEU A 72 -2.22 0.54 -11.44
CA LEU A 72 -1.40 0.81 -10.26
C LEU A 72 -1.47 -0.29 -9.20
N SER A 73 -2.60 -1.01 -9.14
CA SER A 73 -2.81 -2.11 -8.17
C SER A 73 -2.46 -3.49 -8.74
N GLN A 74 -1.92 -3.55 -9.97
CA GLN A 74 -1.55 -4.83 -10.58
C GLN A 74 -0.21 -5.34 -10.04
N SER A 75 -0.06 -6.67 -9.99
CA SER A 75 1.20 -7.31 -9.60
C SER A 75 2.29 -7.18 -10.67
N ASN A 76 1.94 -6.76 -11.90
CA ASN A 76 2.90 -6.61 -12.99
C ASN A 76 3.59 -5.23 -12.92
N PRO A 77 4.91 -5.17 -12.66
CA PRO A 77 5.62 -3.90 -12.48
C PRO A 77 5.64 -3.03 -13.73
N LYS A 78 5.61 -3.63 -14.93
CA LYS A 78 5.54 -2.84 -16.18
C LYS A 78 4.20 -2.15 -16.34
N LEU A 79 3.10 -2.83 -15.97
CA LEU A 79 1.77 -2.21 -16.00
C LEU A 79 1.69 -1.05 -15.01
N VAL A 80 2.27 -1.20 -13.82
CA VAL A 80 2.37 -0.10 -12.84
C VAL A 80 3.19 1.07 -13.42
N ARG A 81 4.35 0.81 -14.02
CA ARG A 81 5.21 1.84 -14.65
C ARG A 81 4.47 2.60 -15.76
N PHE A 82 3.80 1.89 -16.67
CA PHE A 82 3.05 2.53 -17.75
C PHE A 82 1.79 3.25 -17.22
N GLY A 83 1.13 2.69 -16.20
CA GLY A 83 0.00 3.30 -15.51
C GLY A 83 0.35 4.66 -14.93
N ILE A 84 1.39 4.72 -14.09
CA ILE A 84 1.80 5.99 -13.47
C ILE A 84 2.33 6.99 -14.52
N GLY A 85 3.06 6.53 -15.53
CA GLY A 85 3.51 7.40 -16.63
C GLY A 85 2.34 8.00 -17.42
N GLY A 86 1.30 7.20 -17.69
CA GLY A 86 0.08 7.66 -18.33
C GLY A 86 -0.68 8.71 -17.51
N LEU A 87 -0.84 8.48 -16.20
CA LEU A 87 -1.48 9.43 -15.29
C LEU A 87 -0.69 10.74 -15.17
N CYS A 88 0.63 10.65 -15.05
CA CYS A 88 1.52 11.81 -15.01
C CYS A 88 1.32 12.71 -16.23
N ASN A 89 1.21 12.12 -17.43
CA ASN A 89 0.96 12.87 -18.65
C ASN A 89 -0.44 13.51 -18.68
N LEU A 90 -1.47 12.79 -18.25
CA LEU A 90 -2.87 13.27 -18.31
C LEU A 90 -3.21 14.34 -17.27
N CYS A 91 -2.57 14.30 -16.09
CA CYS A 91 -2.94 15.16 -14.95
C CYS A 91 -2.58 16.65 -15.13
N LEU A 92 -1.87 17.01 -16.21
CA LEU A 92 -1.63 18.39 -16.61
C LEU A 92 -2.91 19.11 -17.10
N ASP A 93 -3.92 18.36 -17.56
CA ASP A 93 -5.23 18.90 -17.92
C ASP A 93 -6.14 19.00 -16.71
N GLY A 94 -6.80 20.15 -16.53
CA GLY A 94 -7.65 20.41 -15.37
C GLY A 94 -8.82 19.41 -15.23
N ILE A 95 -9.43 19.00 -16.34
CA ILE A 95 -10.56 18.03 -16.30
C ILE A 95 -10.05 16.65 -15.89
N ASN A 96 -8.96 16.18 -16.48
CA ASN A 96 -8.35 14.91 -16.12
C ASN A 96 -7.86 14.91 -14.67
N LYS A 97 -7.25 16.01 -14.22
CA LYS A 97 -6.81 16.20 -12.83
C LYS A 97 -7.96 16.00 -11.85
N LEU A 98 -9.07 16.73 -12.04
CA LEU A 98 -10.26 16.60 -11.20
C LEU A 98 -10.85 15.19 -11.23
N TYR A 99 -10.82 14.52 -12.39
CA TYR A 99 -11.26 13.15 -12.51
C TYR A 99 -10.39 12.18 -11.69
N ILE A 100 -9.07 12.31 -11.75
CA ILE A 100 -8.14 11.49 -10.97
C ILE A 100 -8.38 11.68 -9.47
N LEU A 101 -8.50 12.93 -9.01
CA LEU A 101 -8.75 13.24 -7.59
C LEU A 101 -10.06 12.61 -7.08
N ARG A 102 -11.14 12.69 -7.87
CA ARG A 102 -12.45 12.11 -7.50
C ARG A 102 -12.47 10.58 -7.43
N ASN A 103 -11.50 9.91 -8.05
CA ASN A 103 -11.41 8.45 -8.11
C ASN A 103 -10.27 7.92 -7.22
N GLN A 104 -10.08 8.51 -6.03
CA GLN A 104 -9.05 8.08 -5.05
C GLN A 104 -7.63 8.05 -5.63
N GLY A 105 -7.35 8.89 -6.62
CA GLY A 105 -6.07 8.89 -7.31
C GLY A 105 -4.88 9.15 -6.39
N VAL A 106 -5.02 10.04 -5.40
CA VAL A 106 -3.95 10.36 -4.44
C VAL A 106 -3.61 9.14 -3.58
N GLU A 107 -4.61 8.43 -3.05
CA GLU A 107 -4.42 7.19 -2.29
C GLU A 107 -3.69 6.11 -3.12
N LEU A 108 -4.19 5.82 -4.32
CA LEU A 108 -3.61 4.80 -5.21
C LEU A 108 -2.17 5.15 -5.61
N ILE A 109 -1.92 6.41 -5.99
CA ILE A 109 -0.61 6.88 -6.42
C ILE A 109 0.37 6.89 -5.24
N SER A 110 -0.03 7.41 -4.08
CA SER A 110 0.85 7.49 -2.90
C SER A 110 1.19 6.13 -2.31
N SER A 111 0.34 5.10 -2.49
CA SER A 111 0.68 3.73 -2.11
C SER A 111 1.93 3.19 -2.81
N LEU A 112 2.28 3.73 -3.98
CA LEU A 112 3.45 3.32 -4.75
C LEU A 112 4.75 3.98 -4.28
N LEU A 113 4.71 4.89 -3.30
CA LEU A 113 5.92 5.49 -2.71
C LEU A 113 6.81 4.47 -1.98
N SER A 114 6.31 3.26 -1.71
CA SER A 114 7.09 2.13 -1.18
C SER A 114 7.79 1.31 -2.27
N SER A 115 7.64 1.66 -3.55
CA SER A 115 8.31 1.00 -4.67
C SER A 115 9.83 1.15 -4.57
N GLU A 116 10.58 0.12 -4.96
CA GLU A 116 12.04 0.16 -5.16
C GLU A 116 12.40 0.62 -6.58
N ASP A 117 11.43 0.67 -7.49
CA ASP A 117 11.65 1.08 -8.87
C ASP A 117 11.80 2.60 -9.02
N GLU A 118 12.97 3.05 -9.49
CA GLU A 118 13.30 4.47 -9.65
C GLU A 118 12.30 5.24 -10.53
N ASP A 119 11.91 4.70 -11.68
CA ASP A 119 11.03 5.45 -12.59
C ASP A 119 9.58 5.47 -12.08
N VAL A 120 9.16 4.42 -11.36
CA VAL A 120 7.86 4.45 -10.66
C VAL A 120 7.87 5.55 -9.61
N LEU A 121 8.91 5.62 -8.76
CA LEU A 121 9.03 6.68 -7.75
C LEU A 121 9.04 8.08 -8.38
N LEU A 122 9.81 8.28 -9.45
CA LEU A 122 9.82 9.55 -10.18
C LEU A 122 8.43 9.91 -10.72
N GLY A 123 7.74 8.95 -11.34
CA GLY A 123 6.37 9.14 -11.84
C GLY A 123 5.39 9.48 -10.72
N VAL A 124 5.48 8.78 -9.58
CA VAL A 124 4.62 9.00 -8.41
C VAL A 124 4.81 10.40 -7.84
N ILE A 125 6.04 10.78 -7.50
CA ILE A 125 6.30 12.08 -6.87
C ILE A 125 5.90 13.21 -7.83
N THR A 126 6.26 13.11 -9.11
CA THR A 126 5.89 14.12 -10.12
C THR A 126 4.38 14.23 -10.31
N THR A 127 3.67 13.09 -10.35
CA THR A 127 2.21 13.10 -10.47
C THR A 127 1.56 13.74 -9.25
N LEU A 128 2.04 13.44 -8.04
CA LEU A 128 1.56 14.09 -6.81
C LEU A 128 1.76 15.61 -6.87
N MET A 129 2.92 16.10 -7.32
CA MET A 129 3.16 17.55 -7.53
C MET A 129 2.12 18.17 -8.47
N PHE A 130 1.83 17.49 -9.59
CA PHE A 130 0.85 17.99 -10.56
C PHE A 130 -0.61 17.90 -10.08
N LEU A 131 -0.92 16.99 -9.16
CA LEU A 131 -2.26 16.84 -8.59
C LEU A 131 -2.57 17.84 -7.48
N ILE A 132 -1.63 18.70 -7.08
CA ILE A 132 -1.86 19.70 -6.03
C ILE A 132 -2.89 20.74 -6.49
N THR A 133 -3.89 20.89 -5.62
CA THR A 133 -5.02 21.83 -5.69
C THR A 133 -5.40 22.21 -4.25
N PRO A 134 -6.16 23.29 -4.02
CA PRO A 134 -6.68 23.61 -2.68
C PRO A 134 -7.41 22.43 -2.00
N GLU A 135 -8.06 21.57 -2.79
CA GLU A 135 -8.82 20.41 -2.31
C GLU A 135 -7.93 19.20 -1.97
N SER A 136 -6.80 19.02 -2.67
CA SER A 136 -5.95 17.83 -2.54
C SER A 136 -4.68 18.05 -1.73
N VAL A 137 -4.31 19.31 -1.45
CA VAL A 137 -3.03 19.66 -0.82
C VAL A 137 -2.83 18.93 0.51
N ASN A 138 -3.85 18.93 1.40
CA ASN A 138 -3.75 18.30 2.72
C ASN A 138 -3.56 16.78 2.64
N GLU A 139 -4.13 16.13 1.64
CA GLU A 139 -3.98 14.68 1.42
C GLU A 139 -2.57 14.37 0.89
N ILE A 140 -2.11 15.16 -0.10
CA ILE A 140 -0.82 15.00 -0.77
C ILE A 140 0.35 15.36 0.18
N THR A 141 0.17 16.33 1.06
CA THR A 141 1.18 16.74 2.06
C THR A 141 0.91 16.11 3.43
N SER A 142 0.21 14.97 3.47
CA SER A 142 -0.03 14.25 4.70
C SER A 142 1.29 13.84 5.40
N PRO A 143 1.31 13.69 6.74
CA PRO A 143 2.50 13.29 7.48
C PRO A 143 3.16 12.01 6.95
N ARG A 144 2.36 11.06 6.47
CA ARG A 144 2.84 9.80 5.85
C ARG A 144 3.64 10.06 4.58
N ILE A 145 3.15 10.93 3.69
CA ILE A 145 3.85 11.27 2.45
C ILE A 145 5.07 12.12 2.75
N ILE A 146 4.97 13.14 3.61
CA ILE A 146 6.11 13.96 4.04
C ILE A 146 7.23 13.10 4.61
N LYS A 147 6.89 12.16 5.51
CA LYS A 147 7.87 11.21 6.06
C LYS A 147 8.59 10.45 4.96
N ARG A 148 7.85 9.92 3.99
CA ARG A 148 8.46 9.17 2.90
C ARG A 148 9.31 10.04 2.00
N MET A 149 8.91 11.28 1.72
CA MET A 149 9.73 12.23 0.96
C MET A 149 11.03 12.58 1.71
N LEU A 150 10.99 12.70 3.03
CA LEU A 150 12.19 12.91 3.85
C LEU A 150 13.17 11.74 3.71
N GLU A 151 12.69 10.49 3.79
CA GLU A 151 13.51 9.29 3.57
C GLU A 151 14.12 9.26 2.16
N LEU A 152 13.32 9.57 1.13
CA LEU A 152 13.78 9.60 -0.26
C LEU A 152 14.77 10.75 -0.53
N SER A 153 14.66 11.85 0.21
CA SER A 153 15.55 13.01 0.10
C SER A 153 16.87 12.85 0.86
N ASP A 154 17.02 11.78 1.65
CA ASP A 154 18.19 11.58 2.50
C ASP A 154 19.49 11.54 1.67
N PRO A 155 20.58 12.20 2.11
CA PRO A 155 21.85 12.18 1.40
C PRO A 155 22.36 10.78 1.04
N SER A 156 22.09 9.78 1.88
CA SER A 156 22.45 8.37 1.68
C SER A 156 21.58 7.62 0.67
N TYR A 157 20.44 8.19 0.24
CA TYR A 157 19.56 7.55 -0.74
C TYR A 157 20.27 7.41 -2.10
N GLU A 158 20.23 6.19 -2.65
CA GLU A 158 21.00 5.77 -3.82
C GLU A 158 20.65 6.56 -5.09
N HIS A 159 19.36 6.71 -5.37
CA HIS A 159 18.90 7.31 -6.62
C HIS A 159 18.89 8.83 -6.57
N ARG A 160 19.88 9.45 -7.22
CA ARG A 160 20.02 10.92 -7.28
C ARG A 160 18.80 11.63 -7.86
N ARG A 161 18.15 11.07 -8.89
CA ARG A 161 16.96 11.70 -9.49
C ARG A 161 15.80 11.74 -8.50
N VAL A 162 15.50 10.61 -7.86
CA VAL A 162 14.43 10.51 -6.86
C VAL A 162 14.70 11.46 -5.69
N LYS A 163 15.93 11.47 -5.18
CA LYS A 163 16.35 12.40 -4.12
C LYS A 163 16.09 13.86 -4.48
N ASN A 164 16.51 14.29 -5.67
CA ASN A 164 16.31 15.66 -6.11
C ASN A 164 14.81 16.01 -6.20
N VAL A 165 13.99 15.13 -6.77
CA VAL A 165 12.54 15.38 -6.94
C VAL A 165 11.82 15.36 -5.59
N ALA A 166 12.20 14.48 -4.66
CA ALA A 166 11.67 14.49 -3.29
C ALA A 166 12.04 15.77 -2.53
N THR A 167 13.27 16.26 -2.68
CA THR A 167 13.69 17.55 -2.10
C THR A 167 12.87 18.71 -2.67
N LEU A 168 12.65 18.74 -3.98
CA LEU A 168 11.78 19.75 -4.61
C LEU A 168 10.35 19.66 -4.06
N PHE A 169 9.80 18.45 -3.95
CA PHE A 169 8.47 18.25 -3.39
C PHE A 169 8.33 18.87 -1.99
N LEU A 170 9.30 18.59 -1.10
CA LEU A 170 9.31 19.11 0.25
C LEU A 170 9.41 20.64 0.27
N ASN A 171 10.29 21.22 -0.54
CA ASN A 171 10.53 22.66 -0.54
C ASN A 171 9.37 23.47 -1.14
N ASP A 172 8.76 22.96 -2.22
CA ASP A 172 7.81 23.74 -3.01
C ASP A 172 6.36 23.56 -2.53
N PHE A 173 6.06 22.45 -1.85
CA PHE A 173 4.67 22.09 -1.52
C PHE A 173 4.40 21.82 -0.05
N CYS A 174 5.40 21.62 0.79
CA CYS A 174 5.20 21.32 2.22
C CYS A 174 5.55 22.52 3.09
N GLU A 175 4.71 22.81 4.09
CA GLU A 175 5.01 23.83 5.08
C GLU A 175 6.17 23.41 5.98
N THR A 176 7.06 24.34 6.32
CA THR A 176 8.22 24.09 7.19
C THR A 176 7.79 23.50 8.55
N SER A 177 6.69 24.01 9.12
CA SER A 177 6.08 23.52 10.36
C SER A 177 5.68 22.03 10.29
N ALA A 178 5.09 21.62 9.17
CA ALA A 178 4.67 20.24 8.93
C ALA A 178 5.89 19.31 8.79
N ILE A 179 6.93 19.77 8.10
CA ILE A 179 8.20 19.03 7.94
C ILE A 179 8.88 18.85 9.31
N GLU A 180 8.98 19.92 10.10
CA GLU A 180 9.61 19.88 11.42
C GLU A 180 8.90 18.92 12.37
N LYS A 181 7.55 18.98 12.41
CA LYS A 181 6.73 18.08 13.21
C LYS A 181 7.04 16.61 12.91
N VAL A 182 7.07 16.23 11.63
CA VAL A 182 7.38 14.86 11.21
C VAL A 182 8.82 14.45 11.55
N LYS A 183 9.79 15.37 11.45
CA LYS A 183 11.18 15.11 11.86
C LYS A 183 11.28 14.84 13.36
N THR A 184 10.61 15.63 14.20
CA THR A 184 10.61 15.45 15.66
C THR A 184 9.93 14.14 16.06
N GLU A 185 8.80 13.79 15.43
CA GLU A 185 8.13 12.50 15.65
C GLU A 185 9.04 11.32 15.29
N ASN A 186 9.72 11.37 14.14
CA ASN A 186 10.67 10.32 13.74
C ASN A 186 11.87 10.20 14.69
N GLN A 187 12.44 11.31 15.18
CA GLN A 187 13.53 11.29 16.16
C GLN A 187 13.10 10.72 17.51
N SER A 188 11.87 11.01 17.96
CA SER A 188 11.33 10.43 19.18
C SER A 188 11.14 8.91 19.06
N LEU A 189 10.72 8.43 17.89
CA LEU A 189 10.56 7.00 17.58
C LEU A 189 11.91 6.28 17.49
N THR A 190 12.91 6.85 16.81
CA THR A 190 14.24 6.23 16.69
C THR A 190 14.95 6.15 18.04
N CYS A 191 14.90 7.23 18.85
CA CYS A 191 15.49 7.24 20.19
C CYS A 191 14.81 6.23 21.13
N ASN A 192 13.48 6.08 21.01
CA ASN A 192 12.73 5.05 21.75
C ASN A 192 13.06 3.63 21.28
N ILE A 193 13.22 3.41 19.96
CA ILE A 193 13.61 2.11 19.41
C ILE A 193 15.02 1.74 19.85
N GLU A 194 16.01 2.64 19.76
CA GLU A 194 17.38 2.39 20.23
C GLU A 194 17.42 2.10 21.73
N SER A 195 16.70 2.88 22.53
CA SER A 195 16.56 2.65 23.98
C SER A 195 15.92 1.29 24.28
N ASN A 196 14.88 0.90 23.52
CA ASN A 196 14.21 -0.38 23.69
C ASN A 196 15.06 -1.56 23.18
N ILE A 197 15.81 -1.40 22.08
CA ILE A 197 16.75 -2.42 21.58
C ILE A 197 17.89 -2.61 22.59
N MET A 198 18.44 -1.54 23.17
CA MET A 198 19.47 -1.66 24.21
C MET A 198 18.94 -2.38 25.45
N LYS A 199 17.73 -2.04 25.91
CA LYS A 199 17.05 -2.76 27.00
C LYS A 199 16.77 -4.22 26.64
N LEU A 200 16.40 -4.51 25.40
CA LEU A 200 16.10 -5.84 24.89
C LEU A 200 17.38 -6.70 24.78
N ILE A 201 18.50 -6.14 24.31
CA ILE A 201 19.81 -6.81 24.28
C ILE A 201 20.29 -7.10 25.70
N GLN A 202 20.14 -6.16 26.63
CA GLN A 202 20.50 -6.35 28.03
C GLN A 202 19.61 -7.40 28.73
N PHE A 203 18.32 -7.41 28.38
CA PHE A 203 17.36 -8.44 28.81
C PHE A 203 17.73 -9.82 28.23
N PHE A 204 18.01 -9.94 26.93
CA PHE A 204 18.38 -11.21 26.30
C PHE A 204 19.75 -11.72 26.76
N ALA A 205 20.71 -10.84 27.01
CA ALA A 205 22.01 -11.21 27.59
C ALA A 205 21.86 -11.77 29.03
N GLY A 206 20.89 -11.28 29.81
CA GLY A 206 20.52 -11.84 31.11
C GLY A 206 19.67 -13.12 31.01
N PHE A 207 18.76 -13.17 30.03
CA PHE A 207 17.83 -14.27 29.80
C PHE A 207 18.53 -15.53 29.26
N LEU A 208 19.49 -15.39 28.34
CA LEU A 208 20.27 -16.49 27.77
C LEU A 208 21.25 -17.11 28.77
N LYS A 209 21.55 -16.44 29.88
CA LYS A 209 22.36 -17.02 30.97
C LYS A 209 21.60 -18.01 31.84
N ASN A 210 20.26 -17.98 31.85
CA ASN A 210 19.46 -18.69 32.87
C ASN A 210 18.43 -19.70 32.36
N HIS A 211 18.26 -19.91 31.05
CA HIS A 211 17.31 -20.91 30.57
C HIS A 211 17.85 -21.75 29.40
N SER A 212 18.00 -23.05 29.67
CA SER A 212 18.10 -24.09 28.63
C SER A 212 16.75 -24.21 27.93
N VAL A 213 16.69 -23.84 26.65
CA VAL A 213 15.51 -24.05 25.82
C VAL A 213 15.50 -25.49 25.33
N ARG A 214 14.48 -26.26 25.72
CA ARG A 214 14.14 -27.54 25.09
C ARG A 214 13.27 -27.28 23.87
N THR A 215 13.84 -27.49 22.69
CA THR A 215 13.10 -27.48 21.42
C THR A 215 12.53 -28.87 21.17
N THR A 216 11.20 -28.99 21.10
CA THR A 216 10.56 -30.20 20.56
C THR A 216 10.11 -29.90 19.14
N LYS A 217 10.66 -30.66 18.17
CA LYS A 217 10.48 -30.62 16.70
C LYS A 217 9.44 -29.62 16.18
N ILE A 218 9.90 -28.46 15.74
CA ILE A 218 9.16 -27.55 14.86
C ILE A 218 9.69 -27.77 13.44
N ARG A 219 8.83 -28.20 12.51
CA ARG A 219 9.16 -28.11 11.07
C ARG A 219 9.20 -26.63 10.70
N SER A 220 10.24 -26.21 10.00
CA SER A 220 10.34 -24.83 9.50
C SER A 220 9.21 -24.58 8.50
N PHE A 221 8.28 -23.69 8.85
CA PHE A 221 7.25 -23.20 7.92
C PHE A 221 7.79 -22.03 7.09
N ALA A 222 8.95 -22.23 6.49
CA ALA A 222 9.35 -21.51 5.29
C ALA A 222 8.87 -22.38 4.12
N ASP A 223 8.01 -21.85 3.26
CA ASP A 223 7.41 -22.52 2.10
C ASP A 223 6.36 -23.62 2.36
N THR A 224 5.23 -23.26 2.98
CA THR A 224 3.97 -23.96 2.67
C THR A 224 3.26 -23.26 1.52
N THR A 225 3.53 -23.73 0.31
CA THR A 225 2.52 -23.67 -0.76
C THR A 225 1.18 -24.18 -0.20
N MET A 226 0.06 -23.58 -0.59
CA MET A 226 -1.33 -23.90 -0.16
C MET A 226 -1.71 -25.40 -0.22
N ASN A 227 -0.85 -26.26 -0.78
CA ASN A 227 -1.06 -27.69 -0.99
C ASN A 227 -0.75 -28.58 0.24
N ASN A 228 -0.33 -28.05 1.39
CA ASN A 228 0.15 -28.88 2.52
C ASN A 228 -0.53 -28.62 3.89
N LEU A 229 -1.66 -27.92 3.95
CA LEU A 229 -2.41 -27.72 5.20
C LEU A 229 -3.12 -29.00 5.63
N ARG A 230 -2.90 -29.45 6.87
CA ARG A 230 -3.50 -30.67 7.42
C ARG A 230 -4.41 -30.35 8.59
N GLU A 231 -5.49 -31.14 8.71
CA GLU A 231 -6.29 -31.14 9.92
C GLU A 231 -5.42 -31.51 11.12
N GLY A 232 -5.56 -30.75 12.21
CA GLY A 232 -4.73 -30.87 13.40
C GLY A 232 -3.52 -29.95 13.44
N ASP A 233 -3.12 -29.32 12.33
CA ASP A 233 -2.05 -28.32 12.35
C ASP A 233 -2.43 -27.17 13.28
N GLN A 234 -1.47 -26.71 14.10
CA GLN A 234 -1.70 -25.75 15.16
C GLN A 234 -0.52 -24.80 15.32
N VAL A 235 -0.81 -23.54 15.64
CA VAL A 235 0.17 -22.54 16.06
C VAL A 235 -0.36 -21.79 17.28
N SER A 236 0.53 -21.44 18.21
CA SER A 236 0.21 -20.57 19.34
C SER A 236 1.20 -19.42 19.47
N VAL A 237 0.71 -18.30 19.99
CA VAL A 237 1.49 -17.11 20.33
C VAL A 237 1.04 -16.59 21.68
N LEU A 238 1.99 -16.22 22.53
CA LEU A 238 1.73 -15.48 23.76
C LEU A 238 1.96 -13.99 23.51
N LYS A 239 1.00 -13.15 23.89
CA LYS A 239 1.13 -11.69 23.84
C LYS A 239 0.60 -11.06 25.12
N ILE A 240 1.37 -10.12 25.68
CA ILE A 240 0.90 -9.24 26.75
C ILE A 240 0.09 -8.11 26.12
N ILE A 241 -1.14 -7.90 26.60
CA ILE A 241 -1.98 -6.78 26.17
C ILE A 241 -1.58 -5.56 26.98
N THR A 242 -1.08 -4.52 26.33
CA THR A 242 -0.63 -3.31 27.01
C THR A 242 -1.68 -2.20 26.95
N ASN A 243 -1.58 -1.21 27.84
CA ASN A 243 -2.38 0.01 27.72
C ASN A 243 -2.15 0.74 26.39
N ASP A 244 -0.92 0.68 25.87
CA ASP A 244 -0.58 1.26 24.57
C ASP A 244 -1.29 0.56 23.41
N ASP A 245 -1.42 -0.78 23.44
CA ASP A 245 -2.22 -1.51 22.45
C ASP A 245 -3.70 -1.07 22.48
N ILE A 246 -4.26 -0.88 23.68
CA ILE A 246 -5.66 -0.47 23.87
C ILE A 246 -5.87 0.97 23.38
N LEU A 247 -4.97 1.89 23.71
CA LEU A 247 -5.03 3.29 23.28
C LEU A 247 -4.92 3.41 21.76
N LYS A 248 -3.94 2.76 21.15
CA LYS A 248 -3.78 2.75 19.68
C LYS A 248 -5.00 2.16 18.98
N PHE A 249 -5.63 1.14 19.57
CA PHE A 249 -6.85 0.58 19.02
C PHE A 249 -8.04 1.52 19.15
N ALA A 250 -8.16 2.24 20.28
CA ALA A 250 -9.16 3.28 20.46
C ALA A 250 -8.99 4.42 19.44
N GLU A 251 -7.76 4.88 19.22
CA GLU A 251 -7.44 5.91 18.20
C GLU A 251 -7.80 5.44 16.79
N LEU A 252 -7.46 4.19 16.45
CA LEU A 252 -7.74 3.61 15.14
C LEU A 252 -9.25 3.44 14.87
N THR A 253 -10.00 3.03 15.89
CA THR A 253 -11.42 2.67 15.72
C THR A 253 -12.40 3.78 16.09
N GLY A 254 -11.92 4.80 16.82
CA GLY A 254 -12.75 5.81 17.45
C GLY A 254 -13.43 5.36 18.76
N ASP A 255 -13.27 4.10 19.18
CA ASP A 255 -13.89 3.56 20.40
C ASP A 255 -13.09 3.94 21.65
N HIS A 256 -13.38 5.13 22.18
CA HIS A 256 -12.81 5.67 23.42
C HIS A 256 -13.72 5.45 24.62
N ASN A 257 -14.51 4.36 24.64
CA ASN A 257 -15.34 4.07 25.81
C ASN A 257 -14.46 4.07 27.08
N PRO A 258 -14.83 4.80 28.15
CA PRO A 258 -14.02 4.94 29.36
C PRO A 258 -13.54 3.62 29.99
N ILE A 259 -14.25 2.51 29.76
CA ILE A 259 -13.81 1.17 30.21
C ILE A 259 -12.44 0.75 29.63
N HIS A 260 -12.04 1.35 28.50
CA HIS A 260 -10.80 1.07 27.78
C HIS A 260 -9.67 2.06 28.14
N THR A 261 -9.99 3.30 28.52
CA THR A 261 -9.01 4.39 28.59
C THR A 261 -8.91 5.08 29.96
N GLU A 262 -9.99 5.07 30.75
CA GLU A 262 -10.13 5.86 31.98
C GLU A 262 -10.40 4.98 33.22
N SER A 263 -10.30 3.67 33.10
CA SER A 263 -10.49 2.72 34.20
C SER A 263 -9.20 2.53 34.99
N ALA A 264 -9.33 2.26 36.30
CA ALA A 264 -8.21 1.83 37.14
C ALA A 264 -7.52 0.56 36.60
N ARG A 265 -8.28 -0.27 35.87
CA ARG A 265 -7.75 -1.41 35.12
C ARG A 265 -8.48 -1.47 33.77
N ASN A 266 -7.85 -0.90 32.75
CA ASN A 266 -8.39 -0.83 31.40
C ASN A 266 -8.66 -2.23 30.84
N ILE A 267 -9.87 -2.40 30.31
CA ILE A 267 -10.30 -3.61 29.62
C ILE A 267 -9.90 -3.48 28.16
N ALA A 268 -9.40 -4.54 27.54
CA ALA A 268 -9.10 -4.55 26.12
C ALA A 268 -10.38 -4.64 25.28
N HIS A 269 -10.42 -3.96 24.13
CA HIS A 269 -11.50 -4.15 23.16
C HIS A 269 -11.55 -5.61 22.71
N GLY A 270 -12.73 -6.21 22.67
CA GLY A 270 -12.86 -7.59 22.15
C GLY A 270 -12.36 -7.70 20.70
N ALA A 271 -12.59 -6.66 19.90
CA ALA A 271 -12.12 -6.57 18.52
C ALA A 271 -10.59 -6.51 18.41
N LEU A 272 -9.88 -5.91 19.39
CA LEU A 272 -8.41 -5.94 19.46
C LEU A 272 -7.90 -7.37 19.58
N LEU A 273 -8.54 -8.18 20.45
CA LEU A 273 -8.19 -9.60 20.61
C LEU A 273 -8.47 -10.39 19.32
N ASN A 274 -9.56 -10.09 18.62
CA ASN A 274 -9.83 -10.69 17.30
C ASN A 274 -8.77 -10.30 16.27
N GLY A 275 -8.25 -9.07 16.31
CA GLY A 275 -7.15 -8.62 15.46
C GLY A 275 -5.90 -9.51 15.59
N LEU A 276 -5.59 -9.99 16.80
CA LEU A 276 -4.47 -10.92 17.03
C LEU A 276 -4.71 -12.28 16.35
N VAL A 277 -5.93 -12.80 16.41
CA VAL A 277 -6.32 -14.04 15.72
C VAL A 277 -6.18 -13.86 14.20
N SER A 278 -6.67 -12.73 13.67
CA SER A 278 -6.57 -12.39 12.25
C SER A 278 -5.11 -12.33 11.77
N GLY A 279 -4.23 -11.66 12.54
CA GLY A 279 -2.80 -11.60 12.25
C GLY A 279 -2.14 -12.98 12.22
N LEU A 280 -2.50 -13.87 13.15
CA LEU A 280 -1.97 -15.23 13.21
C LEU A 280 -2.43 -16.08 12.01
N ILE A 281 -3.69 -15.93 11.61
CA ILE A 281 -4.28 -16.58 10.43
C ILE A 281 -3.59 -16.11 9.14
N GLY A 282 -3.45 -14.80 8.96
CA GLY A 282 -2.91 -14.20 7.73
C GLY A 282 -1.40 -14.34 7.57
N THR A 283 -0.65 -14.59 8.65
CA THR A 283 0.83 -14.61 8.59
C THR A 283 1.45 -15.96 8.94
N LYS A 284 0.77 -16.83 9.70
CA LYS A 284 1.34 -18.11 10.17
C LYS A 284 0.55 -19.31 9.67
N LEU A 285 -0.71 -19.46 10.08
CA LEU A 285 -1.52 -20.63 9.77
C LEU A 285 -2.99 -20.23 9.61
N PRO A 286 -3.58 -20.34 8.41
CA PRO A 286 -3.05 -20.97 7.19
C PRO A 286 -1.92 -20.21 6.48
N GLY A 287 -1.74 -18.92 6.78
CA GLY A 287 -0.65 -18.10 6.27
C GLY A 287 -1.05 -17.16 5.13
N ALA A 288 -0.05 -16.62 4.42
CA ALA A 288 -0.25 -15.58 3.42
C ALA A 288 -1.24 -16.00 2.32
N GLY A 289 -2.11 -15.07 1.90
CA GLY A 289 -3.18 -15.32 0.94
C GLY A 289 -4.48 -15.86 1.54
N THR A 290 -4.54 -16.05 2.86
CA THR A 290 -5.78 -16.41 3.56
C THR A 290 -6.75 -15.23 3.59
N ILE A 291 -7.99 -15.47 3.20
CA ILE A 291 -9.11 -14.54 3.37
C ILE A 291 -10.09 -15.18 4.37
N VAL A 292 -10.40 -14.45 5.44
CA VAL A 292 -11.41 -14.86 6.42
C VAL A 292 -12.80 -14.55 5.86
N ILE A 293 -13.67 -15.56 5.80
CA ILE A 293 -15.04 -15.41 5.27
C ILE A 293 -16.06 -15.24 6.40
N GLU A 294 -15.91 -15.99 7.50
CA GLU A 294 -16.83 -15.97 8.64
C GLU A 294 -16.04 -16.23 9.94
N GLN A 295 -16.48 -15.58 11.03
CA GLN A 295 -15.96 -15.82 12.39
C GLN A 295 -17.12 -15.80 13.38
N ASN A 296 -17.14 -16.78 14.29
CA ASN A 296 -18.02 -16.80 15.45
C ASN A 296 -17.18 -16.58 16.71
N ILE A 297 -17.47 -15.51 17.47
CA ILE A 297 -16.61 -15.04 18.55
C ILE A 297 -17.42 -14.80 19.83
N THR A 298 -16.87 -15.21 20.97
CA THR A 298 -17.47 -15.03 22.31
C THR A 298 -16.44 -14.48 23.29
N PHE A 299 -16.83 -13.52 24.14
CA PHE A 299 -15.97 -12.90 25.15
C PHE A 299 -16.46 -13.28 26.56
N PRO A 300 -16.10 -14.45 27.11
CA PRO A 300 -16.66 -14.95 28.36
C PRO A 300 -16.15 -14.21 29.61
N LYS A 301 -14.99 -13.55 29.51
CA LYS A 301 -14.35 -12.79 30.59
C LYS A 301 -13.65 -11.55 30.03
N PRO A 302 -13.56 -10.46 30.81
CA PRO A 302 -12.76 -9.30 30.43
C PRO A 302 -11.27 -9.69 30.38
N CYS A 303 -10.57 -9.16 29.37
CA CYS A 303 -9.11 -9.16 29.28
C CYS A 303 -8.64 -7.77 29.69
N TYR A 304 -7.68 -7.68 30.59
CA TYR A 304 -7.18 -6.40 31.09
C TYR A 304 -5.81 -6.04 30.52
N ALA A 305 -5.48 -4.76 30.55
CA ALA A 305 -4.11 -4.32 30.37
C ALA A 305 -3.19 -5.01 31.39
N GLY A 306 -2.06 -5.50 30.90
CA GLY A 306 -1.08 -6.32 31.64
C GLY A 306 -1.31 -7.83 31.54
N ASP A 307 -2.47 -8.29 31.05
CA ASP A 307 -2.73 -9.72 30.93
C ASP A 307 -1.93 -10.34 29.78
N THR A 308 -1.38 -11.53 30.02
CA THR A 308 -0.80 -12.37 28.96
C THR A 308 -1.88 -13.24 28.36
N VAL A 309 -2.15 -13.06 27.07
CA VAL A 309 -3.11 -13.84 26.29
C VAL A 309 -2.36 -14.85 25.43
N GLU A 310 -2.79 -16.10 25.47
CA GLU A 310 -2.38 -17.12 24.51
C GLU A 310 -3.41 -17.19 23.38
N VAL A 311 -2.96 -16.92 22.15
CA VAL A 311 -3.77 -17.07 20.95
C VAL A 311 -3.36 -18.35 20.24
N ILE A 312 -4.34 -19.23 20.05
CA ILE A 312 -4.13 -20.55 19.47
C ILE A 312 -5.01 -20.68 18.23
N VAL A 313 -4.40 -20.99 17.09
CA VAL A 313 -5.12 -21.32 15.85
C VAL A 313 -4.86 -22.77 15.51
N LYS A 314 -5.94 -23.52 15.24
CA LYS A 314 -5.90 -24.93 14.86
C LYS A 314 -6.79 -25.18 13.66
N ILE A 315 -6.29 -25.93 12.69
CA ILE A 315 -7.10 -26.40 11.57
C ILE A 315 -7.96 -27.57 12.06
N THR A 316 -9.27 -27.36 12.13
CA THR A 316 -10.24 -28.38 12.53
C THR A 316 -10.74 -29.22 11.36
N SER A 317 -10.83 -28.61 10.17
CA SER A 317 -11.21 -29.27 8.93
C SER A 317 -10.58 -28.58 7.73
N ASN A 318 -10.21 -29.32 6.68
CA ASN A 318 -9.72 -28.74 5.43
C ASN A 318 -10.50 -29.30 4.22
N ARG A 319 -11.12 -28.43 3.43
CA ARG A 319 -11.83 -28.80 2.20
C ARG A 319 -11.09 -28.30 0.97
N ILE A 320 -10.29 -29.18 0.36
CA ILE A 320 -9.58 -28.88 -0.89
C ILE A 320 -10.56 -28.97 -2.06
N ARG A 321 -10.96 -27.82 -2.63
CA ARG A 321 -11.77 -27.77 -3.85
C ARG A 321 -10.83 -27.92 -5.05
N ARG A 322 -10.75 -29.12 -5.63
CA ARG A 322 -10.03 -29.33 -6.90
C ARG A 322 -10.73 -28.50 -7.97
N ARG A 323 -10.02 -27.54 -8.57
CA ARG A 323 -10.49 -26.84 -9.77
C ARG A 323 -10.54 -27.85 -10.91
N SER A 324 -11.76 -28.22 -11.31
CA SER A 324 -12.06 -28.89 -12.59
C SER A 324 -12.08 -27.87 -13.72
#